data_AF-A0A7V6ZDE2-F1
#
_entry.id   AF-A0A7V6ZDE2-F1
#
_cell.length_a   1.000
_cell.length_b   1.000
_cell.length_c   1.000
_cell.angle_alpha   90.00
_cell.angle_beta   90.00
_cell.angle_gamma   90.00
#
_symmetry.space_group_name_H-M   'P 1'
#
loop_
_entity.id
_entity.type
_entity.pdbx_description
1 polymer ?
#
loop_
_entity_poly.entity_id
_entity_poly.type
_entity_poly.pdbx_seq_one_letter_code
_entity_poly.pdbx_strand_id
1 'polypeptide(L)'
;MLYFVFFGGSSVTMPDLVGKSVIVAMENLQQLGLLPKVEEVGSYQMPGVVLGQLPEAGDKVKRGRVVILRVSSGGERYALPDVRGMQYESALSKLEESGFIAGDVLRIYDGNVPPGVVIAQSPAAPARVPPKTRVNVLVSLGPNVGDNNVFPLPNVTGMNVDEAKKVLSEVGLFAKNIEYIDTISTQRGVVMSTKPRDGTQVARGSQVTLIVSSGKAPQKQPSQEVVRVPGAAVSQDVVASPPKPAAKEPTKPEGERTQQEGVKTEKPQPKPADVSGQKVADEQQVETKQAKVRYPVPPLSRPLELVIKATDKRGERTILSKEVKGNEYITLDIPYTEQLVVTIYLGGEFVWEERYF
;
A
#
# COMPACT_ATOMS: atom_id res chain seq x y z
N MET A 1 2.44 -63.20 26.32
CA MET A 1 3.56 -63.64 25.46
C MET A 1 3.22 -63.24 24.03
N LEU A 2 3.70 -62.09 23.53
CA LEU A 2 3.50 -61.69 22.14
C LEU A 2 4.61 -62.33 21.28
N TYR A 3 4.23 -63.12 20.29
CA TYR A 3 5.17 -63.69 19.32
C TYR A 3 5.45 -62.67 18.21
N PHE A 4 6.67 -62.12 18.17
CA PHE A 4 7.15 -61.40 16.99
C PHE A 4 7.77 -62.42 16.03
N VAL A 5 7.05 -62.75 14.96
CA VAL A 5 7.58 -63.53 13.84
C VAL A 5 8.45 -62.62 12.99
N PHE A 6 9.77 -62.82 13.04
CA PHE A 6 10.74 -62.15 12.17
C PHE A 6 10.78 -62.86 10.81
N PHE A 7 10.13 -62.28 9.79
CA PHE A 7 10.39 -62.61 8.39
C PHE A 7 11.55 -61.76 7.87
N GLY A 8 12.53 -62.42 7.25
CA GLY A 8 13.73 -61.77 6.69
C GLY A 8 13.45 -60.82 5.53
N GLY A 9 14.25 -59.75 5.46
CA GLY A 9 14.82 -59.25 4.21
C GLY A 9 14.14 -58.12 3.44
N SER A 10 12.95 -57.64 3.80
CA SER A 10 12.34 -56.53 3.05
C SER A 10 12.76 -55.17 3.62
N SER A 11 13.77 -54.54 3.00
CA SER A 11 14.05 -53.12 3.19
C SER A 11 13.05 -52.27 2.42
N VAL A 12 12.67 -51.13 2.97
CA VAL A 12 11.80 -50.12 2.37
C VAL A 12 12.61 -48.85 2.17
N THR A 13 12.34 -48.14 1.09
CA THR A 13 12.94 -46.83 0.83
C THR A 13 12.22 -45.78 1.66
N MET A 14 12.97 -44.95 2.35
CA MET A 14 12.46 -43.90 3.21
C MET A 14 11.80 -42.79 2.36
N PRO A 15 10.52 -42.49 2.55
CA PRO A 15 9.85 -41.40 1.84
C PRO A 15 10.34 -40.04 2.33
N ASP A 16 10.14 -39.00 1.52
CA ASP A 16 10.28 -37.62 1.97
C ASP A 16 9.01 -37.19 2.73
N LEU A 17 9.19 -36.90 4.02
CA LEU A 17 8.16 -36.48 4.96
C LEU A 17 8.36 -35.03 5.39
N VAL A 18 9.47 -34.38 5.02
CA VAL A 18 9.74 -32.99 5.40
C VAL A 18 8.71 -32.06 4.74
N GLY A 19 8.21 -31.09 5.50
CA GLY A 19 7.14 -30.18 5.07
C GLY A 19 5.73 -30.77 5.10
N LYS A 20 5.57 -32.08 5.29
CA LYS A 20 4.25 -32.71 5.46
C LYS A 20 3.72 -32.53 6.88
N SER A 21 2.41 -32.73 7.06
CA SER A 21 1.83 -32.82 8.40
C SER A 21 2.28 -34.11 9.09
N VAL A 22 2.43 -34.06 10.41
CA VAL A 22 2.80 -35.21 11.23
C VAL A 22 1.81 -36.36 11.08
N ILE A 23 0.53 -36.06 10.88
CA ILE A 23 -0.53 -37.06 10.65
C ILE A 23 -0.25 -37.83 9.35
N VAL A 24 -0.04 -37.12 8.24
CA VAL A 24 0.28 -37.74 6.94
C VAL A 24 1.61 -38.49 7.01
N ALA A 25 2.59 -37.96 7.74
CA ALA A 25 3.87 -38.63 7.92
C ALA A 25 3.75 -39.93 8.70
N MET A 26 2.95 -39.95 9.77
CA MET A 26 2.69 -41.16 10.56
C MET A 26 1.97 -42.23 9.73
N GLU A 27 0.96 -41.85 8.94
CA GLU A 27 0.25 -42.77 8.04
C GLU A 27 1.20 -43.41 7.02
N ASN A 28 2.04 -42.60 6.36
CA ASN A 28 3.04 -43.09 5.40
C ASN A 28 4.02 -44.09 6.06
N LEU A 29 4.50 -43.79 7.27
CA LEU A 29 5.42 -44.66 7.99
C LEU A 29 4.76 -45.98 8.42
N GLN A 30 3.51 -45.91 8.89
CA GLN A 30 2.75 -47.09 9.30
C GLN A 30 2.48 -48.02 8.12
N GLN A 31 2.12 -47.48 6.94
CA GLN A 31 1.93 -48.27 5.72
C GLN A 31 3.22 -49.00 5.28
N LEU A 32 4.39 -48.40 5.53
CA LEU A 32 5.69 -49.01 5.25
C LEU A 32 6.14 -50.00 6.35
N GLY A 33 5.39 -50.11 7.44
CA GLY A 33 5.73 -50.94 8.60
C GLY A 33 6.90 -50.37 9.42
N LEU A 34 7.09 -49.05 9.42
CA LEU A 34 8.09 -48.33 10.20
C LEU A 34 7.45 -47.76 11.48
N LEU A 35 8.26 -47.55 12.52
CA LEU A 35 7.76 -47.08 13.82
C LEU A 35 8.08 -45.59 13.99
N PRO A 36 7.09 -44.68 13.92
CA PRO A 36 7.35 -43.26 14.14
C PRO A 36 7.65 -42.95 15.61
N LYS A 37 8.63 -42.10 15.86
CA LYS A 37 8.91 -41.42 17.13
C LYS A 37 8.90 -39.92 16.85
N VAL A 38 7.98 -39.19 17.46
CA VAL A 38 7.87 -37.75 17.29
C VAL A 38 8.69 -37.03 18.35
N GLU A 39 9.48 -36.05 17.92
CA GLU A 39 10.21 -35.11 18.76
C GLU A 39 9.75 -33.70 18.39
N GLU A 40 9.12 -33.01 19.35
CA GLU A 40 8.70 -31.63 19.14
C GLU A 40 9.89 -30.68 19.26
N VAL A 41 9.99 -29.77 18.30
CA VAL A 41 11.05 -28.77 18.24
C VAL A 41 10.40 -27.40 18.06
N GLY A 42 10.80 -26.44 18.91
CA GLY A 42 10.37 -25.05 18.78
C GLY A 42 10.77 -24.48 17.43
N SER A 43 9.81 -23.99 16.65
CA SER A 43 10.07 -23.40 15.34
C SER A 43 8.96 -22.44 14.94
N TYR A 44 9.24 -21.48 14.07
CA TYR A 44 8.23 -20.53 13.59
C TYR A 44 7.31 -21.10 12.49
N GLN A 45 7.56 -22.33 12.02
CA GLN A 45 6.66 -23.03 11.10
C GLN A 45 5.34 -23.40 11.79
N MET A 46 4.33 -23.73 10.99
CA MET A 46 3.04 -24.16 11.52
C MET A 46 3.22 -25.37 12.45
N PRO A 47 2.54 -25.39 13.61
CA PRO A 47 2.52 -26.56 14.49
C PRO A 47 2.12 -27.82 13.72
N GLY A 48 2.77 -28.94 14.02
CA GLY A 48 2.48 -30.23 13.40
C GLY A 48 3.11 -30.46 12.03
N VAL A 49 3.92 -29.53 11.51
CA VAL A 49 4.72 -29.73 10.29
C VAL A 49 6.03 -30.45 10.62
N VAL A 50 6.39 -31.46 9.83
CA VAL A 50 7.67 -32.18 9.95
C VAL A 50 8.79 -31.28 9.43
N LEU A 51 9.73 -30.93 10.31
CA LEU A 51 10.92 -30.12 10.03
C LEU A 51 12.10 -30.98 9.57
N GLY A 52 12.12 -32.23 9.99
CA GLY A 52 13.19 -33.17 9.67
C GLY A 52 12.81 -34.59 10.01
N GLN A 53 13.47 -35.53 9.36
CA GLN A 53 13.30 -36.96 9.59
C GLN A 53 14.66 -37.63 9.74
N LEU A 54 14.69 -38.74 10.47
CA LEU A 54 15.83 -39.62 10.52
C LEU A 54 15.32 -41.07 10.60
N PRO A 55 15.70 -41.99 9.69
CA PRO A 55 16.62 -41.84 8.55
C PRO A 55 16.19 -40.83 7.47
N GLU A 56 17.13 -40.38 6.64
CA GLU A 56 16.88 -39.35 5.62
C GLU A 56 16.07 -39.91 4.44
N ALA A 57 15.45 -39.02 3.66
CA ALA A 57 14.68 -39.44 2.49
C ALA A 57 15.58 -40.20 1.49
N GLY A 58 15.10 -41.32 0.95
CA GLY A 58 15.85 -42.19 0.06
C GLY A 58 16.65 -43.31 0.75
N ASP A 59 16.85 -43.25 2.07
CA ASP A 59 17.56 -44.30 2.82
C ASP A 59 16.84 -45.65 2.74
N LYS A 60 17.62 -46.73 2.67
CA LYS A 60 17.07 -48.09 2.76
C LYS A 60 16.99 -48.53 4.21
N VAL A 61 15.77 -48.67 4.71
CA VAL A 61 15.49 -49.01 6.11
C VAL A 61 14.81 -50.36 6.24
N LYS A 62 15.17 -51.14 7.26
CA LYS A 62 14.46 -52.38 7.56
C LYS A 62 13.08 -52.05 8.15
N ARG A 63 12.06 -52.84 7.80
CA ARG A 63 10.76 -52.79 8.48
C ARG A 63 10.92 -52.94 10.00
N GLY A 64 10.05 -52.28 10.76
CA GLY A 64 10.07 -52.22 12.22
C GLY A 64 11.12 -51.26 12.79
N ARG A 65 11.93 -50.59 11.96
CA ARG A 65 12.88 -49.59 12.44
C ARG A 65 12.14 -48.33 12.89
N VAL A 66 12.60 -47.78 14.02
CA VAL A 66 12.17 -46.46 14.50
C VAL A 66 12.67 -45.37 13.57
N VAL A 67 11.77 -44.48 13.19
CA VAL A 67 12.01 -43.23 12.47
C VAL A 67 11.74 -42.08 13.43
N ILE A 68 12.69 -41.16 13.58
CA ILE A 68 12.51 -39.93 14.35
C ILE A 68 11.96 -38.84 13.42
N LEU A 69 10.82 -38.26 13.77
CA LEU A 69 10.26 -37.09 13.12
C LEU A 69 10.45 -35.89 14.04
N ARG A 70 11.21 -34.89 13.60
CA ARG A 70 11.28 -33.59 14.24
C ARG A 70 10.11 -32.76 13.76
N VAL A 71 9.18 -32.44 14.64
CA VAL A 71 7.94 -31.76 14.29
C VAL A 71 7.93 -30.37 14.93
N SER A 72 7.50 -29.36 14.18
CA SER A 72 7.32 -28.02 14.71
C SER A 72 6.25 -28.04 15.80
N SER A 73 6.59 -27.60 17.01
CA SER A 73 5.59 -27.26 18.04
C SER A 73 4.95 -25.89 17.80
N GLY A 74 5.40 -25.16 16.78
CA GLY A 74 5.09 -23.75 16.60
C GLY A 74 5.94 -22.86 17.50
N GLY A 75 5.91 -21.57 17.20
CA GLY A 75 6.60 -20.53 17.97
C GLY A 75 5.59 -19.52 18.47
N GLU A 76 5.95 -18.78 19.52
CA GLU A 76 5.16 -17.64 19.95
C GLU A 76 4.97 -16.65 18.81
N ARG A 77 3.72 -16.27 18.59
CA ARG A 77 3.36 -15.28 17.57
C ARG A 77 2.62 -14.12 18.23
N TYR A 78 3.12 -12.94 17.97
CA TYR A 78 2.62 -11.69 18.49
C TYR A 78 1.66 -11.06 17.48
N ALA A 79 0.62 -10.40 17.98
CA ALA A 79 -0.28 -9.65 17.11
C ALA A 79 0.50 -8.49 16.50
N LEU A 80 0.56 -8.46 15.17
CA LEU A 80 1.17 -7.36 14.44
C LEU A 80 0.23 -6.15 14.48
N PRO A 81 0.64 -5.00 15.05
CA PRO A 81 -0.19 -3.81 15.04
C PRO A 81 -0.45 -3.34 13.60
N ASP A 82 -1.64 -2.80 13.37
CA ASP A 82 -1.98 -2.10 12.15
C ASP A 82 -1.53 -0.64 12.27
N VAL A 83 -0.56 -0.25 11.46
CA VAL A 83 -0.01 1.11 11.41
C VAL A 83 -0.48 1.90 10.19
N ARG A 84 -1.37 1.33 9.36
CA ARG A 84 -1.96 2.06 8.22
C ARG A 84 -2.76 3.25 8.71
N GLY A 85 -2.64 4.37 7.99
CA GLY A 85 -3.28 5.64 8.36
C GLY A 85 -2.57 6.39 9.49
N MET A 86 -1.54 5.81 10.13
CA MET A 86 -0.71 6.51 11.10
C MET A 86 0.37 7.35 10.40
N GLN A 87 0.85 8.39 11.08
CA GLN A 87 2.08 9.08 10.67
C GLN A 87 3.28 8.15 10.80
N TYR A 88 4.21 8.22 9.84
CA TYR A 88 5.37 7.33 9.76
C TYR A 88 6.16 7.25 11.08
N GLU A 89 6.43 8.38 11.73
CA GLU A 89 7.14 8.42 13.03
C GLU A 89 6.36 7.68 14.12
N SER A 90 5.03 7.89 14.20
CA SER A 90 4.18 7.21 15.18
C SER A 90 4.03 5.71 14.89
N ALA A 91 3.98 5.34 13.60
CA ALA A 91 3.95 3.96 13.15
C ALA A 91 5.24 3.22 13.57
N LEU A 92 6.39 3.87 13.38
CA LEU A 92 7.70 3.35 13.77
C LEU A 92 7.76 3.07 15.27
N SER A 93 7.44 4.06 16.11
CA SER A 93 7.42 3.87 17.57
C SER A 93 6.47 2.74 17.97
N LYS A 94 5.28 2.65 17.36
CA LYS A 94 4.30 1.61 17.69
C LYS A 94 4.81 0.20 17.37
N LEU A 95 5.53 0.03 16.26
CA LEU A 95 6.11 -1.25 15.87
C LEU A 95 7.23 -1.66 16.82
N GLU A 96 8.11 -0.73 17.18
CA GLU A 96 9.22 -0.96 18.11
C GLU A 96 8.74 -1.29 19.52
N GLU A 97 7.77 -0.53 20.04
CA GLU A 97 7.12 -0.79 21.34
C GLU A 97 6.44 -2.17 21.39
N SER A 98 5.94 -2.63 20.24
CA SER A 98 5.30 -3.95 20.11
C SER A 98 6.31 -5.09 19.89
N GLY A 99 7.61 -4.80 19.93
CA GLY A 99 8.69 -5.79 19.80
C GLY A 99 8.99 -6.24 18.37
N PHE A 100 8.55 -5.48 17.36
CA PHE A 100 8.86 -5.69 15.95
C PHE A 100 10.01 -4.80 15.50
N ILE A 101 10.63 -5.16 14.38
CA ILE A 101 11.75 -4.41 13.81
C ILE A 101 11.24 -3.60 12.62
N ALA A 102 11.58 -2.32 12.56
CA ALA A 102 11.34 -1.50 11.38
C ALA A 102 12.11 -2.05 10.18
N GLY A 103 11.40 -2.29 9.09
CA GLY A 103 11.95 -2.75 7.83
C GLY A 103 12.18 -1.62 6.85
N ASP A 104 12.10 -1.94 5.56
CA ASP A 104 12.28 -0.98 4.47
C ASP A 104 11.12 0.01 4.38
N VAL A 105 11.43 1.23 3.95
CA VAL A 105 10.45 2.30 3.75
C VAL A 105 10.38 2.65 2.27
N LEU A 106 9.24 2.37 1.65
CA LEU A 106 8.92 2.81 0.30
C LEU A 106 8.09 4.07 0.36
N ARG A 107 8.32 5.01 -0.56
CA ARG A 107 7.59 6.28 -0.62
C ARG A 107 6.99 6.47 -2.00
N ILE A 108 5.69 6.74 -2.07
CA ILE A 108 4.96 6.96 -3.33
C ILE A 108 4.07 8.18 -3.23
N TYR A 109 3.76 8.81 -4.36
CA TYR A 109 2.72 9.84 -4.42
C TYR A 109 1.33 9.19 -4.37
N ASP A 110 0.45 9.74 -3.55
CA ASP A 110 -0.94 9.31 -3.40
C ASP A 110 -1.81 10.53 -3.12
N GLY A 111 -2.75 10.82 -4.02
CA GLY A 111 -3.66 11.97 -3.90
C GLY A 111 -4.75 11.86 -2.86
N ASN A 112 -4.98 10.64 -2.34
CA ASN A 112 -6.02 10.36 -1.36
C ASN A 112 -5.45 10.29 0.06
N VAL A 113 -4.13 10.16 0.21
CA VAL A 113 -3.47 9.96 1.51
C VAL A 113 -2.51 11.12 1.80
N PRO A 114 -2.64 11.81 2.95
CA PRO A 114 -1.76 12.93 3.30
C PRO A 114 -0.27 12.55 3.31
N PRO A 115 0.64 13.49 3.02
CA PRO A 115 2.08 13.22 3.06
C PRO A 115 2.54 12.79 4.46
N GLY A 116 3.43 11.80 4.51
CA GLY A 116 3.98 11.23 5.74
C GLY A 116 3.16 10.09 6.34
N VAL A 117 1.94 9.84 5.84
CA VAL A 117 1.04 8.80 6.36
C VAL A 117 1.35 7.44 5.72
N VAL A 118 1.32 6.38 6.53
CA VAL A 118 1.50 4.99 6.07
C VAL A 118 0.28 4.55 5.28
N ILE A 119 0.49 4.18 4.02
CA ILE A 119 -0.51 3.63 3.09
C ILE A 119 -0.67 2.12 3.33
N ALA A 120 0.45 1.41 3.43
CA ALA A 120 0.47 -0.05 3.55
C ALA A 120 1.65 -0.50 4.41
N GLN A 121 1.55 -1.73 4.92
CA GLN A 121 2.62 -2.41 5.64
C GLN A 121 2.75 -3.84 5.14
N SER A 122 3.95 -4.41 5.28
CA SER A 122 4.22 -5.82 5.01
C SER A 122 5.05 -6.41 6.15
N PRO A 123 4.59 -7.47 6.84
CA PRO A 123 3.33 -8.19 6.61
C PRO A 123 2.07 -7.34 6.87
N ALA A 124 0.99 -7.63 6.14
CA ALA A 124 -0.28 -6.91 6.29
C ALA A 124 -0.97 -7.30 7.62
N ALA A 125 -1.52 -6.31 8.33
CA ALA A 125 -2.37 -6.54 9.49
C ALA A 125 -3.84 -6.75 9.08
N PRO A 126 -4.65 -7.53 9.84
CA PRO A 126 -4.29 -8.25 11.06
C PRO A 126 -3.47 -9.52 10.74
N ALA A 127 -2.31 -9.68 11.38
CA ALA A 127 -1.48 -10.87 11.28
C ALA A 127 -0.89 -11.24 12.64
N ARG A 128 -0.57 -12.53 12.81
CA ARG A 128 0.22 -13.03 13.94
C ARG A 128 1.56 -13.53 13.41
N VAL A 129 2.62 -12.83 13.78
CA VAL A 129 3.97 -13.06 13.25
C VAL A 129 4.95 -13.33 14.39
N PRO A 130 6.09 -14.00 14.12
CA PRO A 130 7.13 -14.18 15.11
C PRO A 130 7.60 -12.86 15.74
N PRO A 131 8.12 -12.88 16.98
CA PRO A 131 8.76 -11.69 17.56
C PRO A 131 9.93 -11.24 16.68
N LYS A 132 10.26 -9.94 16.73
CA LYS A 132 11.35 -9.34 15.95
C LYS A 132 11.21 -9.49 14.42
N THR A 133 10.01 -9.83 13.94
CA THR A 133 9.71 -9.78 12.50
C THR A 133 9.95 -8.37 11.97
N ARG A 134 10.60 -8.27 10.81
CA ARG A 134 10.77 -6.99 10.10
C ARG A 134 9.49 -6.59 9.41
N VAL A 135 9.09 -5.32 9.57
CA VAL A 135 7.86 -4.78 9.01
C VAL A 135 8.20 -3.61 8.10
N ASN A 136 8.02 -3.83 6.80
CA ASN A 136 8.21 -2.81 5.79
C ASN A 136 6.97 -1.92 5.70
N VAL A 137 7.15 -0.64 5.39
CA VAL A 137 6.04 0.32 5.27
C VAL A 137 6.10 1.09 3.96
N LEU A 138 4.92 1.37 3.42
CA LEU A 138 4.71 2.24 2.27
C LEU A 138 4.12 3.56 2.78
N VAL A 139 4.78 4.68 2.51
CA VAL A 139 4.44 6.00 3.03
C VAL A 139 4.04 6.93 1.88
N SER A 140 2.98 7.69 2.09
CA SER A 140 2.52 8.69 1.12
C SER A 140 3.46 9.89 1.08
N LEU A 141 3.75 10.37 -0.12
CA LEU A 141 4.36 11.67 -0.41
C LEU A 141 3.30 12.76 -0.61
N GLY A 142 2.01 12.43 -0.45
CA GLY A 142 0.88 13.30 -0.78
C GLY A 142 0.52 13.25 -2.26
N PRO A 143 -0.45 14.08 -2.70
CA PRO A 143 -0.90 14.11 -4.08
C PRO A 143 0.24 14.30 -5.06
N ASN A 144 0.21 13.47 -6.10
CA ASN A 144 0.94 13.76 -7.32
C ASN A 144 0.28 14.99 -7.96
N VAL A 145 0.75 16.18 -7.60
CA VAL A 145 0.34 17.44 -8.23
C VAL A 145 0.91 17.48 -9.65
N GLY A 146 0.34 16.64 -10.52
CA GLY A 146 1.06 16.17 -11.69
C GLY A 146 0.22 15.63 -12.86
N ASP A 147 -1.05 16.02 -13.02
CA ASP A 147 -1.73 15.86 -14.32
C ASP A 147 -1.19 16.85 -15.38
N ASN A 148 -0.45 17.89 -14.96
CA ASN A 148 0.29 18.78 -15.85
C ASN A 148 1.82 18.73 -15.64
N ASN A 149 2.30 17.81 -14.79
CA ASN A 149 3.71 17.78 -14.36
C ASN A 149 4.16 19.11 -13.70
N VAL A 150 3.24 19.86 -13.07
CA VAL A 150 3.47 21.22 -12.56
C VAL A 150 3.71 21.20 -11.05
N PHE A 151 4.88 21.67 -10.61
CA PHE A 151 5.28 21.74 -9.20
C PHE A 151 5.82 23.15 -8.88
N PRO A 152 5.83 23.59 -7.61
CA PRO A 152 6.43 24.88 -7.26
C PRO A 152 7.93 24.87 -7.57
N LEU A 153 8.41 25.89 -8.27
CA LEU A 153 9.84 26.08 -8.58
C LEU A 153 10.64 26.13 -7.26
N PRO A 154 11.58 25.21 -7.02
CA PRO A 154 12.42 25.26 -5.82
C PRO A 154 13.23 26.56 -5.75
N ASN A 155 13.36 27.09 -4.54
CA ASN A 155 14.19 28.28 -4.29
C ASN A 155 15.67 27.89 -4.34
N VAL A 156 16.39 28.42 -5.33
CA VAL A 156 17.85 28.26 -5.49
C VAL A 156 18.61 29.58 -5.26
N THR A 157 17.94 30.60 -4.71
CA THR A 157 18.54 31.88 -4.36
C THR A 157 19.58 31.69 -3.26
N GLY A 158 20.74 32.32 -3.39
CA GLY A 158 21.86 32.18 -2.45
C GLY A 158 22.75 30.96 -2.70
N MET A 159 22.36 30.04 -3.59
CA MET A 159 23.21 28.91 -4.00
C MET A 159 24.23 29.33 -5.05
N ASN A 160 25.31 28.56 -5.16
CA ASN A 160 26.22 28.68 -6.30
C ASN A 160 25.53 28.19 -7.58
N VAL A 161 25.91 28.73 -8.75
CA VAL A 161 25.35 28.33 -10.06
C VAL A 161 25.35 26.81 -10.26
N ASP A 162 26.43 26.12 -9.91
CA ASP A 162 26.55 24.68 -10.17
C ASP A 162 25.68 23.84 -9.23
N GLU A 163 25.53 24.28 -7.99
CA GLU A 163 24.60 23.67 -7.02
C GLU A 163 23.14 23.91 -7.43
N ALA A 164 22.81 25.13 -7.85
CA ALA A 164 21.48 25.49 -8.34
C ALA A 164 21.08 24.66 -9.57
N LYS A 165 22.01 24.44 -10.51
CA LYS A 165 21.79 23.56 -11.67
C LYS A 165 21.47 22.13 -11.25
N LYS A 166 22.20 21.59 -10.27
CA LYS A 166 22.00 20.23 -9.76
C LYS A 166 20.61 20.08 -9.13
N VAL A 167 20.25 20.98 -8.21
CA VAL A 167 18.93 20.98 -7.55
C VAL A 167 17.79 21.10 -8.57
N LEU A 168 17.94 21.97 -9.58
CA LEU A 168 16.95 22.09 -10.65
C LEU A 168 16.84 20.81 -11.50
N SER A 169 17.96 20.15 -11.79
CA SER A 169 17.98 18.90 -12.57
C SER A 169 17.34 17.71 -11.84
N GLU A 170 17.49 17.63 -10.50
CA GLU A 170 16.91 16.57 -9.66
C GLU A 170 15.38 16.59 -9.68
N VAL A 171 14.79 17.79 -9.79
CA VAL A 171 13.34 17.98 -9.98
C VAL A 171 12.93 17.98 -11.46
N GLY A 172 13.87 17.76 -12.38
CA GLY A 172 13.61 17.69 -13.82
C GLY A 172 13.40 19.03 -14.52
N LEU A 173 14.01 20.11 -14.04
CA LEU A 173 14.06 21.43 -14.67
C LEU A 173 15.43 21.70 -15.31
N PHE A 174 15.48 22.61 -16.29
CA PHE A 174 16.71 22.93 -17.00
C PHE A 174 17.11 24.40 -16.83
N ALA A 175 18.29 24.64 -16.23
CA ALA A 175 18.90 25.97 -16.18
C ALA A 175 19.58 26.31 -17.52
N LYS A 176 18.79 26.69 -18.53
CA LYS A 176 19.29 26.93 -19.89
C LYS A 176 20.00 28.28 -20.04
N ASN A 177 19.50 29.30 -19.35
CA ASN A 177 20.01 30.67 -19.47
C ASN A 177 20.58 31.14 -18.13
N ILE A 178 21.73 31.82 -18.20
CA ILE A 178 22.37 32.44 -17.04
C ILE A 178 22.59 33.91 -17.38
N GLU A 179 21.89 34.80 -16.71
CA GLU A 179 22.04 36.26 -16.82
C GLU A 179 22.98 36.73 -15.71
N TYR A 180 24.09 37.37 -16.07
CA TYR A 180 25.01 37.97 -15.09
C TYR A 180 24.69 39.44 -14.88
N ILE A 181 24.53 39.85 -13.62
CA ILE A 181 24.37 41.25 -13.23
C ILE A 181 25.66 41.72 -12.55
N ASP A 182 26.18 42.85 -13.01
CA ASP A 182 27.31 43.54 -12.40
C ASP A 182 26.88 44.16 -11.06
N THR A 183 27.13 43.42 -9.99
CA THR A 183 27.03 43.91 -8.62
C THR A 183 28.17 43.39 -7.75
N ILE A 184 28.54 44.19 -6.75
CA ILE A 184 29.45 43.80 -5.66
C ILE A 184 28.70 43.46 -4.37
N SER A 185 27.38 43.66 -4.32
CA SER A 185 26.55 43.41 -3.13
C SER A 185 26.36 41.93 -2.81
N THR A 186 26.68 41.06 -3.76
CA THR A 186 26.49 39.62 -3.66
C THR A 186 27.72 38.94 -4.25
N GLN A 187 28.19 37.87 -3.59
CA GLN A 187 29.40 37.17 -3.99
C GLN A 187 29.30 36.66 -5.45
N ARG A 188 30.42 36.73 -6.17
CA ARG A 188 30.52 36.27 -7.55
C ARG A 188 30.04 34.81 -7.67
N GLY A 189 29.18 34.55 -8.66
CA GLY A 189 28.70 33.19 -8.95
C GLY A 189 27.56 32.72 -8.06
N VAL A 190 26.99 33.59 -7.23
CA VAL A 190 25.79 33.28 -6.44
C VAL A 190 24.52 33.70 -7.19
N VAL A 191 23.51 32.82 -7.19
CA VAL A 191 22.19 33.09 -7.76
C VAL A 191 21.46 34.12 -6.89
N MET A 192 21.11 35.26 -7.48
CA MET A 192 20.36 36.34 -6.84
C MET A 192 18.84 36.16 -6.98
N SER A 193 18.40 35.59 -8.10
CA SER A 193 16.99 35.30 -8.36
C SER A 193 16.83 34.40 -9.58
N THR A 194 15.61 33.93 -9.82
CA THR A 194 15.26 33.11 -10.98
C THR A 194 14.08 33.72 -11.76
N LYS A 195 13.98 33.37 -13.05
CA LYS A 195 12.78 33.58 -13.86
C LYS A 195 12.32 32.22 -14.42
N PRO A 196 11.08 31.75 -14.13
CA PRO A 196 10.10 32.30 -13.19
C PRO A 196 10.61 32.43 -11.75
N ARG A 197 9.92 33.20 -10.90
CA ARG A 197 10.29 33.37 -9.48
C ARG A 197 10.12 32.05 -8.72
N ASP A 198 10.90 31.85 -7.67
CA ASP A 198 10.72 30.72 -6.76
C ASP A 198 9.27 30.63 -6.25
N GLY A 199 8.81 29.41 -6.01
CA GLY A 199 7.41 29.12 -5.64
C GLY A 199 6.40 29.23 -6.80
N THR A 200 6.77 29.78 -7.96
CA THR A 200 5.91 29.76 -9.16
C THR A 200 5.69 28.31 -9.59
N GLN A 201 4.44 27.95 -9.88
CA GLN A 201 4.09 26.65 -10.44
C GLN A 201 4.68 26.49 -11.85
N VAL A 202 5.59 25.53 -12.03
CA VAL A 202 6.29 25.24 -13.29
C VAL A 202 6.17 23.78 -13.69
N ALA A 203 6.02 23.51 -14.98
CA ALA A 203 5.99 22.14 -15.50
C ALA A 203 7.39 21.52 -15.51
N ARG A 204 7.51 20.21 -15.28
CA ARG A 204 8.77 19.48 -15.49
C ARG A 204 9.23 19.62 -16.94
N GLY A 205 10.54 19.72 -17.12
CA GLY A 205 11.16 20.05 -18.40
C GLY A 205 11.14 21.54 -18.75
N SER A 206 10.52 22.39 -17.92
CA SER A 206 10.56 23.84 -18.10
C SER A 206 11.98 24.39 -17.91
N GLN A 207 12.23 25.51 -18.60
CA GLN A 207 13.49 26.21 -18.52
C GLN A 207 13.43 27.29 -17.45
N VAL A 208 14.50 27.40 -16.67
CA VAL A 208 14.67 28.42 -15.63
C VAL A 208 15.87 29.27 -15.99
N THR A 209 15.69 30.59 -15.99
CA THR A 209 16.80 31.54 -16.12
C THR A 209 17.35 31.85 -14.74
N LEU A 210 18.64 31.62 -14.54
CA LEU A 210 19.35 32.00 -13.31
C LEU A 210 19.90 33.41 -13.47
N ILE A 211 19.61 34.31 -12.53
CA ILE A 211 20.20 35.64 -12.46
C ILE A 211 21.31 35.57 -11.41
N VAL A 212 22.55 35.80 -11.83
CA VAL A 212 23.76 35.52 -11.04
C VAL A 212 24.58 36.78 -10.88
N SER A 213 25.18 36.98 -9.70
CA SER A 213 26.12 38.08 -9.50
C SER A 213 27.42 37.84 -10.27
N SER A 214 27.84 38.80 -11.09
CA SER A 214 29.13 38.77 -11.78
C SER A 214 30.30 39.12 -10.85
N GLY A 215 30.01 39.72 -9.68
CA GLY A 215 31.00 40.24 -8.74
C GLY A 215 31.73 41.51 -9.21
N LYS A 216 31.30 42.14 -10.31
CA LYS A 216 31.87 43.38 -10.84
C LYS A 216 31.04 44.58 -10.41
N ALA A 217 31.67 45.74 -10.22
CA ALA A 217 30.95 46.97 -9.96
C ALA A 217 30.10 47.36 -11.19
N PRO A 218 28.84 47.78 -11.00
CA PRO A 218 28.01 48.22 -12.12
C PRO A 218 28.68 49.41 -12.81
N GLN A 219 28.89 49.30 -14.13
CA GLN A 219 29.41 50.42 -14.92
C GLN A 219 28.34 51.51 -14.98
N LYS A 220 28.68 52.72 -14.52
CA LYS A 220 27.81 53.90 -14.63
C LYS A 220 27.49 54.14 -16.11
N GLN A 221 26.25 53.91 -16.53
CA GLN A 221 25.75 54.51 -17.76
C GLN A 221 25.57 56.03 -17.54
N PRO A 222 25.92 56.86 -18.53
CA PRO A 222 25.74 58.31 -18.42
C PRO A 222 24.25 58.63 -18.28
N SER A 223 23.92 59.36 -17.23
CA SER A 223 22.63 59.99 -16.99
C SER A 223 22.21 60.73 -18.25
N GLN A 224 21.05 60.40 -18.84
CA GLN A 224 20.46 61.26 -19.84
C GLN A 224 20.10 62.59 -19.16
N GLU A 225 20.88 63.61 -19.50
CA GLU A 225 20.68 64.99 -19.14
C GLU A 225 19.30 65.42 -19.66
N VAL A 226 18.41 65.73 -18.72
CA VAL A 226 17.07 66.25 -19.02
C VAL A 226 17.26 67.62 -19.66
N VAL A 227 17.19 67.68 -20.99
CA VAL A 227 17.14 68.95 -21.74
C VAL A 227 15.86 69.67 -21.33
N ARG A 228 16.02 70.67 -20.47
CA ARG A 228 14.97 71.55 -20.01
C ARG A 228 14.72 72.60 -21.10
N VAL A 229 13.61 72.47 -21.82
CA VAL A 229 13.12 73.53 -22.72
C VAL A 229 12.47 74.63 -21.85
N PRO A 230 12.84 75.91 -22.01
CA PRO A 230 12.29 77.00 -21.20
C PRO A 230 10.95 77.50 -21.74
N GLY A 231 10.00 77.78 -20.83
CA GLY A 231 8.99 78.82 -21.02
C GLY A 231 7.54 78.36 -21.22
N ALA A 232 6.78 78.31 -20.12
CA ALA A 232 5.50 79.01 -19.97
C ALA A 232 5.05 78.93 -18.48
N ALA A 233 4.46 80.03 -18.01
CA ALA A 233 4.34 80.43 -16.61
C ALA A 233 3.50 79.49 -15.73
N VAL A 234 3.96 79.16 -14.51
CA VAL A 234 3.65 79.81 -13.20
C VAL A 234 2.17 80.07 -12.94
N SER A 235 1.59 79.29 -12.02
CA SER A 235 0.81 79.80 -10.87
C SER A 235 0.87 78.76 -9.75
N GLN A 236 1.43 79.18 -8.61
CA GLN A 236 1.42 78.46 -7.34
C GLN A 236 0.22 78.97 -6.53
N ASP A 237 -0.51 78.07 -5.87
CA ASP A 237 -1.22 78.31 -4.61
C ASP A 237 -1.35 76.97 -3.87
N VAL A 238 -0.40 76.65 -2.98
CA VAL A 238 -0.47 76.58 -1.50
C VAL A 238 -1.65 75.78 -0.89
N VAL A 239 -1.27 74.88 0.03
CA VAL A 239 -1.93 74.41 1.27
C VAL A 239 -2.68 73.05 1.27
N ALA A 240 -2.20 72.20 2.21
CA ALA A 240 -2.90 71.19 3.03
C ALA A 240 -3.27 69.80 2.47
N SER A 241 -2.56 68.81 3.06
CA SER A 241 -3.07 67.64 3.79
C SER A 241 -4.30 66.87 3.27
N PRO A 242 -4.20 65.55 3.01
CA PRO A 242 -5.35 64.73 2.69
C PRO A 242 -6.12 64.29 3.96
N PRO A 243 -7.47 64.34 3.97
CA PRO A 243 -8.26 63.68 4.99
C PRO A 243 -8.68 62.25 4.57
N LYS A 244 -8.83 61.44 5.62
CA LYS A 244 -9.43 60.10 5.75
C LYS A 244 -10.81 59.97 5.08
N PRO A 245 -11.17 58.81 4.48
CA PRO A 245 -12.57 58.47 4.24
C PRO A 245 -13.15 57.59 5.36
N ALA A 246 -14.37 57.95 5.75
CA ALA A 246 -15.22 57.31 6.73
C ALA A 246 -16.06 56.16 6.14
N ALA A 247 -16.60 55.38 7.08
CA ALA A 247 -17.44 54.21 6.93
C ALA A 247 -18.80 54.44 6.26
N LYS A 248 -19.40 53.35 5.77
CA LYS A 248 -20.85 53.18 5.64
C LYS A 248 -21.25 51.74 6.00
N GLU A 249 -21.99 51.63 7.10
CA GLU A 249 -23.06 50.67 7.38
C GLU A 249 -24.34 51.52 7.56
N PRO A 250 -25.55 51.01 7.85
CA PRO A 250 -26.06 49.63 7.85
C PRO A 250 -27.45 49.52 7.15
N THR A 251 -28.10 48.34 7.15
CA THR A 251 -29.41 48.10 7.81
C THR A 251 -30.03 46.72 7.51
N LYS A 252 -30.59 46.13 8.59
CA LYS A 252 -31.54 45.00 8.68
C LYS A 252 -32.99 45.57 8.71
N PRO A 253 -34.07 44.78 8.49
CA PRO A 253 -34.83 44.14 9.60
C PRO A 253 -35.32 42.71 9.20
N GLU A 254 -35.52 41.69 10.05
CA GLU A 254 -36.29 41.43 11.30
C GLU A 254 -37.78 41.05 11.12
N GLY A 255 -38.18 39.94 11.78
CA GLY A 255 -39.54 39.37 11.95
C GLY A 255 -39.56 37.83 11.80
N GLU A 256 -39.35 37.00 12.84
CA GLU A 256 -40.34 36.44 13.82
C GLU A 256 -41.58 35.81 13.15
N ARG A 257 -42.13 34.61 13.46
CA ARG A 257 -42.18 33.78 14.68
C ARG A 257 -42.73 32.35 14.38
N THR A 258 -42.14 31.36 15.06
CA THR A 258 -42.65 30.14 15.77
C THR A 258 -43.68 29.10 15.25
N GLN A 259 -43.39 27.84 15.70
CA GLN A 259 -44.26 26.71 16.14
C GLN A 259 -44.90 25.84 15.03
N GLN A 260 -45.05 24.50 15.11
CA GLN A 260 -45.05 23.45 16.14
C GLN A 260 -44.91 22.09 15.37
N GLU A 261 -44.15 21.11 15.85
CA GLU A 261 -44.64 19.89 16.53
C GLU A 261 -45.26 18.81 15.62
N GLY A 262 -44.74 17.56 15.69
CA GLY A 262 -45.26 16.44 14.90
C GLY A 262 -44.42 15.16 14.93
N VAL A 263 -44.51 14.43 16.04
CA VAL A 263 -44.06 13.03 16.21
C VAL A 263 -44.83 12.10 15.26
N LYS A 264 -44.18 11.09 14.64
CA LYS A 264 -44.70 9.71 14.53
C LYS A 264 -43.71 8.70 13.90
N THR A 265 -43.40 7.70 14.71
CA THR A 265 -43.02 6.30 14.40
C THR A 265 -44.05 5.59 13.52
N GLU A 266 -43.63 4.76 12.55
CA GLU A 266 -44.18 3.40 12.37
C GLU A 266 -43.31 2.48 11.49
N LYS A 267 -43.37 1.18 11.80
CA LYS A 267 -42.59 0.04 11.29
C LYS A 267 -43.35 -0.66 10.12
N PRO A 268 -42.90 -1.82 9.57
CA PRO A 268 -43.04 -2.24 8.17
C PRO A 268 -44.16 -3.26 7.92
N GLN A 269 -44.45 -3.58 6.65
CA GLN A 269 -45.02 -4.87 6.14
C GLN A 269 -45.42 -4.76 4.63
N PRO A 270 -45.86 -5.81 3.92
CA PRO A 270 -45.44 -7.22 3.84
C PRO A 270 -45.33 -7.75 2.36
N LYS A 271 -44.96 -9.03 2.22
CA LYS A 271 -45.08 -9.90 1.01
C LYS A 271 -46.53 -10.03 0.48
N PRO A 272 -46.70 -10.68 -0.69
CA PRO A 272 -47.56 -11.88 -0.72
C PRO A 272 -46.87 -13.15 -1.27
N ALA A 273 -47.31 -14.30 -0.74
CA ALA A 273 -47.25 -15.67 -1.30
C ALA A 273 -48.17 -15.78 -2.54
N ASP A 274 -48.20 -16.78 -3.43
CA ASP A 274 -48.20 -18.26 -3.37
C ASP A 274 -47.74 -18.74 -4.78
N VAL A 275 -47.31 -19.99 -5.07
CA VAL A 275 -48.15 -21.20 -5.17
C VAL A 275 -47.30 -22.48 -4.99
N SER A 276 -47.85 -23.41 -4.21
CA SER A 276 -47.63 -24.87 -4.14
C SER A 276 -47.49 -25.56 -5.51
N GLY A 277 -46.83 -26.70 -5.72
CA GLY A 277 -46.22 -27.70 -4.85
C GLY A 277 -46.22 -29.05 -5.57
N GLN A 278 -45.24 -29.93 -5.32
CA GLN A 278 -45.42 -31.39 -5.28
C GLN A 278 -44.14 -32.11 -4.82
N LYS A 279 -44.29 -32.94 -3.78
CA LYS A 279 -43.35 -33.96 -3.28
C LYS A 279 -43.05 -35.00 -4.35
N VAL A 280 -41.83 -35.56 -4.41
CA VAL A 280 -41.46 -36.95 -4.00
C VAL A 280 -39.92 -37.08 -3.86
N ALA A 281 -39.48 -37.93 -2.93
CA ALA A 281 -38.23 -38.72 -2.89
C ALA A 281 -36.97 -38.11 -2.23
N ASP A 282 -36.78 -38.50 -0.96
CA ASP A 282 -35.55 -39.02 -0.34
C ASP A 282 -34.20 -38.69 -1.00
N GLU A 283 -33.58 -37.59 -0.60
CA GLU A 283 -32.14 -37.39 -0.70
C GLU A 283 -31.66 -36.70 0.58
N GLN A 284 -30.62 -37.28 1.19
CA GLN A 284 -29.95 -36.76 2.39
C GLN A 284 -29.68 -35.25 2.22
N GLN A 285 -30.31 -34.41 3.07
CA GLN A 285 -30.06 -32.98 3.10
C GLN A 285 -28.61 -32.73 3.55
N VAL A 286 -27.71 -32.62 2.58
CA VAL A 286 -26.38 -32.06 2.81
C VAL A 286 -26.57 -30.54 2.94
N GLU A 287 -26.35 -29.98 4.13
CA GLU A 287 -26.39 -28.52 4.32
C GLU A 287 -25.41 -27.84 3.33
N THR A 288 -25.95 -27.14 2.34
CA THR A 288 -25.15 -26.36 1.39
C THR A 288 -24.94 -24.95 1.96
N LYS A 289 -23.70 -24.64 2.34
CA LYS A 289 -23.24 -23.30 2.71
C LYS A 289 -22.90 -22.49 1.45
N GLN A 290 -22.86 -21.16 1.58
CA GLN A 290 -22.45 -20.25 0.49
C GLN A 290 -21.16 -19.52 0.86
N ALA A 291 -20.14 -19.65 0.01
CA ALA A 291 -18.89 -18.91 0.10
C ALA A 291 -19.01 -17.62 -0.73
N LYS A 292 -18.92 -16.46 -0.07
CA LYS A 292 -19.01 -15.15 -0.72
C LYS A 292 -17.62 -14.60 -1.03
N VAL A 293 -17.16 -14.84 -2.25
CA VAL A 293 -15.86 -14.40 -2.73
C VAL A 293 -15.95 -12.96 -3.19
N ARG A 294 -15.05 -12.11 -2.71
CA ARG A 294 -14.92 -10.70 -3.12
C ARG A 294 -13.50 -10.41 -3.52
N TYR A 295 -13.29 -10.05 -4.78
CA TYR A 295 -11.96 -9.80 -5.32
C TYR A 295 -11.90 -8.44 -6.02
N PRO A 296 -11.21 -7.44 -5.42
CA PRO A 296 -10.86 -6.21 -6.12
C PRO A 296 -9.72 -6.50 -7.10
N VAL A 297 -9.98 -6.33 -8.39
CA VAL A 297 -8.95 -6.45 -9.43
C VAL A 297 -7.96 -5.29 -9.24
N PRO A 298 -6.65 -5.56 -9.12
CA PRO A 298 -5.65 -4.52 -8.95
C PRO A 298 -5.59 -3.59 -10.18
N PRO A 299 -4.97 -2.41 -10.10
CA PRO A 299 -4.74 -1.57 -11.27
C PRO A 299 -3.98 -2.35 -12.35
N LEU A 300 -4.54 -2.41 -13.56
CA LEU A 300 -3.95 -3.12 -14.69
C LEU A 300 -3.62 -2.14 -15.82
N SER A 301 -2.41 -2.25 -16.38
CA SER A 301 -1.97 -1.46 -17.54
C SER A 301 -2.59 -1.95 -18.86
N ARG A 302 -3.04 -3.20 -18.90
CA ARG A 302 -3.79 -3.83 -19.98
C ARG A 302 -4.79 -4.83 -19.40
N PRO A 303 -5.91 -5.13 -20.07
CA PRO A 303 -6.82 -6.19 -19.62
C PRO A 303 -6.09 -7.52 -19.46
N LEU A 304 -6.44 -8.28 -18.41
CA LEU A 304 -5.88 -9.61 -18.14
C LEU A 304 -7.02 -10.60 -17.90
N GLU A 305 -6.79 -11.87 -18.19
CA GLU A 305 -7.73 -12.94 -17.89
C GLU A 305 -7.75 -13.23 -16.38
N LEU A 306 -8.91 -13.13 -15.75
CA LEU A 306 -9.16 -13.56 -14.38
C LEU A 306 -9.81 -14.93 -14.41
N VAL A 307 -9.19 -15.91 -13.75
CA VAL A 307 -9.72 -17.26 -13.57
C VAL A 307 -9.91 -17.53 -12.08
N ILE A 308 -11.14 -17.83 -11.67
CA ILE A 308 -11.46 -18.23 -10.30
C ILE A 308 -11.84 -19.71 -10.33
N LYS A 309 -11.05 -20.51 -9.63
CA LYS A 309 -11.29 -21.95 -9.45
C LYS A 309 -11.78 -22.23 -8.05
N ALA A 310 -12.62 -23.25 -7.92
CA ALA A 310 -13.07 -23.76 -6.65
C ALA A 310 -12.77 -25.25 -6.58
N THR A 311 -12.11 -25.67 -5.52
CA THR A 311 -11.70 -27.04 -5.26
C THR A 311 -12.40 -27.52 -4.00
N ASP A 312 -13.23 -28.53 -4.15
CA ASP A 312 -13.94 -29.21 -3.07
C ASP A 312 -13.74 -30.73 -3.18
N LYS A 313 -14.44 -31.52 -2.36
CA LYS A 313 -14.37 -32.99 -2.39
C LYS A 313 -14.78 -33.62 -3.72
N ARG A 314 -15.47 -32.89 -4.61
CA ARG A 314 -15.87 -33.32 -5.95
C ARG A 314 -14.79 -33.01 -7.01
N GLY A 315 -13.74 -32.28 -6.64
CA GLY A 315 -12.62 -31.89 -7.51
C GLY A 315 -12.52 -30.39 -7.76
N GLU A 316 -11.61 -30.01 -8.66
CA GLU A 316 -11.42 -28.62 -9.09
C GLU A 316 -12.41 -28.26 -10.22
N ARG A 317 -13.08 -27.12 -10.08
CA ARG A 317 -13.98 -26.55 -11.09
C ARG A 317 -13.69 -25.07 -11.32
N THR A 318 -13.73 -24.63 -12.56
CA THR A 318 -13.62 -23.20 -12.90
C THR A 318 -14.97 -22.53 -12.70
N ILE A 319 -15.03 -21.55 -11.80
CA ILE A 319 -16.24 -20.79 -11.47
C ILE A 319 -16.37 -19.55 -12.35
N LEU A 320 -15.25 -18.88 -12.63
CA LEU A 320 -15.19 -17.69 -13.47
C LEU A 320 -13.95 -17.77 -14.36
N SER A 321 -14.10 -17.46 -15.64
CA SER A 321 -13.00 -17.12 -16.56
C SER A 321 -13.49 -15.94 -17.40
N LYS A 322 -12.85 -14.78 -17.25
CA LYS A 322 -13.24 -13.53 -17.94
C LYS A 322 -12.04 -12.59 -18.02
N GLU A 323 -11.96 -11.82 -19.10
CA GLU A 323 -11.07 -10.68 -19.22
C GLU A 323 -11.55 -9.48 -18.36
N VAL A 324 -10.72 -9.04 -17.43
CA VAL A 324 -11.03 -7.96 -16.48
C VAL A 324 -10.14 -6.75 -16.69
N LYS A 325 -10.68 -5.57 -16.38
CA LYS A 325 -9.93 -4.31 -16.37
C LYS A 325 -9.49 -3.97 -14.94
N GLY A 326 -8.47 -3.13 -14.82
CA GLY A 326 -8.03 -2.66 -13.51
C GLY A 326 -9.14 -1.94 -12.75
N ASN A 327 -9.15 -2.10 -11.42
CA ASN A 327 -10.15 -1.52 -10.50
C ASN A 327 -11.58 -2.07 -10.66
N GLU A 328 -11.77 -3.20 -11.37
CA GLU A 328 -13.03 -3.93 -11.38
C GLU A 328 -13.24 -4.69 -10.05
N TYR A 329 -14.49 -4.87 -9.60
CA TYR A 329 -14.78 -5.56 -8.34
C TYR A 329 -15.63 -6.81 -8.61
N ILE A 330 -15.09 -7.98 -8.31
CA ILE A 330 -15.73 -9.26 -8.58
C ILE A 330 -16.38 -9.79 -7.29
N THR A 331 -17.66 -10.15 -7.37
CA THR A 331 -18.38 -10.80 -6.28
C THR A 331 -19.03 -12.08 -6.79
N LEU A 332 -18.79 -13.20 -6.10
CA LEU A 332 -19.34 -14.50 -6.44
C LEU A 332 -19.85 -15.21 -5.18
N ASP A 333 -20.98 -15.90 -5.31
CA ASP A 333 -21.51 -16.77 -4.27
C ASP A 333 -21.36 -18.23 -4.75
N ILE A 334 -20.49 -19.00 -4.08
CA ILE A 334 -20.14 -20.37 -4.47
C ILE A 334 -20.73 -21.36 -3.44
N PRO A 335 -21.62 -22.28 -3.85
CA PRO A 335 -22.17 -23.28 -2.93
C PRO A 335 -21.14 -24.36 -2.61
N TYR A 336 -21.02 -24.71 -1.33
CA TYR A 336 -20.15 -25.78 -0.83
C TYR A 336 -20.79 -26.54 0.35
N THR A 337 -20.35 -27.78 0.59
CA THR A 337 -20.97 -28.65 1.62
C THR A 337 -20.07 -28.92 2.82
N GLU A 338 -18.75 -28.94 2.62
CA GLU A 338 -17.79 -29.24 3.70
C GLU A 338 -16.64 -28.25 3.64
N GLN A 339 -15.69 -28.46 2.73
CA GLN A 339 -14.56 -27.57 2.52
C GLN A 339 -14.55 -27.08 1.08
N LEU A 340 -14.22 -25.81 0.92
CA LEU A 340 -14.03 -25.18 -0.37
C LEU A 340 -12.73 -24.39 -0.33
N VAL A 341 -11.86 -24.64 -1.29
CA VAL A 341 -10.70 -23.80 -1.56
C VAL A 341 -10.98 -23.02 -2.82
N VAL A 342 -11.01 -21.70 -2.73
CA VAL A 342 -11.15 -20.82 -3.89
C VAL A 342 -9.78 -20.28 -4.24
N THR A 343 -9.35 -20.49 -5.48
CA THR A 343 -8.06 -20.04 -6.00
C THR A 343 -8.28 -19.06 -7.14
N ILE A 344 -7.61 -17.92 -7.09
CA ILE A 344 -7.75 -16.83 -8.06
C ILE A 344 -6.44 -16.67 -8.83
N TYR A 345 -6.55 -16.71 -10.16
CA TYR A 345 -5.46 -16.45 -11.09
C TYR A 345 -5.74 -15.20 -11.91
N LEU A 346 -4.73 -14.37 -12.16
CA LEU A 346 -4.83 -13.18 -12.99
C LEU A 346 -3.70 -13.16 -14.01
N GLY A 347 -4.03 -13.12 -15.30
CA GLY A 347 -3.05 -13.27 -16.37
C GLY A 347 -2.34 -14.63 -16.38
N GLY A 348 -2.97 -15.67 -15.81
CA GLY A 348 -2.40 -17.00 -15.64
C GLY A 348 -1.57 -17.20 -14.37
N GLU A 349 -1.27 -16.13 -13.63
CA GLU A 349 -0.48 -16.19 -12.39
C GLU A 349 -1.38 -16.36 -11.17
N PHE A 350 -0.94 -17.14 -10.18
CA PHE A 350 -1.63 -17.28 -8.90
C PHE A 350 -1.56 -15.97 -8.10
N VAL A 351 -2.70 -15.50 -7.58
CA VAL A 351 -2.76 -14.24 -6.83
C VAL A 351 -3.36 -14.40 -5.43
N TRP A 352 -4.36 -15.27 -5.27
CA TRP A 352 -5.08 -15.39 -4.01
C TRP A 352 -5.65 -16.78 -3.80
N GLU A 353 -5.71 -17.22 -2.55
CA GLU A 353 -6.42 -18.43 -2.11
C GLU A 353 -7.24 -18.11 -0.86
N GLU A 354 -8.47 -18.60 -0.82
CA GLU A 354 -9.34 -18.50 0.35
C GLU A 354 -9.99 -19.85 0.67
N ARG A 355 -10.09 -20.20 1.96
CA ARG A 355 -10.64 -21.48 2.41
C ARG A 355 -11.89 -21.27 3.23
N TYR A 356 -12.93 -22.04 2.91
CA TYR A 356 -14.20 -22.05 3.60
C TYR A 356 -14.46 -23.43 4.23
N PHE A 357 -15.07 -23.44 5.42
CA PHE A 357 -15.31 -24.62 6.27
C PHE A 357 -16.77 -24.75 6.69
#